data_AF-A0A6A6S301-F1
#
_entry.id   AF-A0A6A6S301-F1
#
_cell.length_a   1.000
_cell.length_b   1.000
_cell.length_c   1.000
_cell.angle_alpha   90.00
_cell.angle_beta   90.00
_cell.angle_gamma   90.00
#
_symmetry.space_group_name_H-M   'P 1'
#
loop_
_entity.id
_entity.type
_entity.pdbx_description
1 polymer ?
#
loop_
_entity_poly.entity_id
_entity_poly.type
_entity_poly.pdbx_seq_one_letter_code
_entity_poly.pdbx_strand_id
1 'polypeptide(L)'
;MTLTFFKNVWSQYFPPRPSFTEQHVGDQRGKIYLITGANSGIGYELVKILYSSGATVYMAGRSEGSMLSVIQEIKAVNPVPQTPATLKFLYMDLSDLQSVRKAAAEFQAQEQKLDVLWNNAGVGGAPEGTSTMQGLECHIGTNCIAPLLFTQLLLPQLRAAAQDATQGTVRVIWFSSAMIDTHSPKGGIDLQTIEAGKLTNPVSAYATSKAGN
;
A
#
# COMPACT_ATOMS: atom_id res chain seq x y z
N MET A 1 18.87 -22.30 -14.22
CA MET A 1 18.67 -20.85 -14.06
C MET A 1 19.34 -20.12 -15.22
N THR A 2 18.68 -19.13 -15.82
CA THR A 2 19.18 -18.40 -16.99
C THR A 2 20.02 -17.18 -16.58
N LEU A 3 20.85 -16.66 -17.49
CA LEU A 3 21.61 -15.41 -17.27
C LEU A 3 20.69 -14.22 -16.90
N THR A 4 19.49 -14.20 -17.48
CA THR A 4 18.44 -13.22 -17.20
C THR A 4 17.98 -13.26 -15.74
N PHE A 5 17.83 -14.45 -15.16
CA PHE A 5 17.47 -14.61 -13.75
C PHE A 5 18.49 -13.95 -12.82
N PHE A 6 19.79 -14.23 -13.03
CA PHE A 6 20.86 -13.62 -12.23
C PHE A 6 20.93 -12.10 -12.39
N LYS A 7 20.77 -11.59 -13.61
CA LYS A 7 20.75 -10.15 -13.88
C LYS A 7 19.57 -9.46 -13.16
N ASN A 8 18.39 -10.08 -13.19
CA ASN A 8 17.20 -9.55 -12.51
C ASN A 8 17.39 -9.53 -10.99
N VAL A 9 17.80 -10.65 -10.39
CA VAL A 9 18.09 -10.72 -8.95
C VAL A 9 19.14 -9.68 -8.56
N TRP A 10 20.24 -9.57 -9.30
CA TRP A 10 21.28 -8.57 -9.04
C TRP A 10 20.72 -7.14 -9.05
N SER A 11 19.92 -6.78 -10.05
CA SER A 11 19.32 -5.44 -10.14
C SER A 11 18.28 -5.14 -9.05
N GLN A 12 17.64 -6.17 -8.48
CA GLN A 12 16.69 -6.01 -7.36
C GLN A 12 17.43 -5.72 -6.05
N TYR A 13 18.57 -6.37 -5.81
CA TYR A 13 19.38 -6.15 -4.60
C TYR A 13 20.31 -4.94 -4.70
N PHE A 14 20.77 -4.61 -5.90
CA PHE A 14 21.69 -3.50 -6.17
C PHE A 14 21.14 -2.62 -7.30
N PRO A 15 20.05 -1.87 -7.05
CA PRO A 15 19.47 -1.01 -8.06
C PRO A 15 20.44 0.13 -8.44
N PRO A 16 20.47 0.54 -9.71
CA PRO A 16 21.24 1.72 -10.12
C PRO A 16 20.67 2.99 -9.46
N ARG A 17 21.44 4.08 -9.51
CA ARG A 17 20.94 5.38 -9.03
C ARG A 17 19.62 5.75 -9.71
N PRO A 18 18.62 6.24 -8.95
CA PRO A 18 17.34 6.58 -9.53
C PRO A 18 17.47 7.78 -10.46
N SER A 19 16.90 7.67 -11.66
CA SER A 19 16.79 8.80 -12.61
C SER A 19 15.63 9.74 -12.27
N PHE A 20 14.71 9.31 -11.40
CA PHE A 20 13.58 10.08 -10.91
C PHE A 20 13.67 10.20 -9.39
N THR A 21 13.52 11.40 -8.88
CA THR A 21 13.66 11.74 -7.45
C THR A 21 12.52 12.67 -7.02
N GLU A 22 12.45 13.00 -5.75
CA GLU A 22 11.50 13.98 -5.19
C GLU A 22 11.53 15.34 -5.91
N GLN A 23 12.68 15.73 -6.48
CA GLN A 23 12.83 16.97 -7.26
C GLN A 23 12.02 16.96 -8.57
N HIS A 24 11.69 15.77 -9.06
CA HIS A 24 10.91 15.58 -10.29
C HIS A 24 9.40 15.47 -10.00
N VAL A 25 9.00 15.41 -8.73
CA VAL A 25 7.59 15.41 -8.35
C VAL A 25 7.05 16.83 -8.52
N GLY A 26 6.29 17.04 -9.59
CA GLY A 26 5.62 18.31 -9.84
C GLY A 26 4.44 18.56 -8.91
N ASP A 27 3.74 19.67 -9.15
CA ASP A 27 2.53 20.05 -8.44
C ASP A 27 1.45 18.95 -8.48
N GLN A 28 0.96 18.56 -7.30
CA GLN A 28 -0.10 17.57 -7.12
C GLN A 28 -1.35 18.17 -6.47
N ARG A 29 -1.50 19.50 -6.44
CA ARG A 29 -2.72 20.17 -5.93
C ARG A 29 -3.97 19.62 -6.62
N GLY A 30 -5.01 19.42 -5.81
CA GLY A 30 -6.29 18.86 -6.27
C GLY A 30 -6.28 17.33 -6.49
N LYS A 31 -5.14 16.65 -6.27
CA LYS A 31 -5.09 15.19 -6.26
C LYS A 31 -5.21 14.63 -4.85
N ILE A 32 -5.91 13.51 -4.74
CA ILE A 32 -6.14 12.77 -3.50
C ILE A 32 -5.39 11.45 -3.58
N TYR A 33 -4.49 11.26 -2.62
CA TYR A 33 -3.73 10.03 -2.40
C TYR A 33 -4.27 9.33 -1.16
N LEU A 34 -4.43 8.02 -1.22
CA LEU A 34 -4.75 7.19 -0.06
C LEU A 34 -3.66 6.13 0.06
N ILE A 35 -2.84 6.23 1.11
CA ILE A 35 -1.66 5.40 1.32
C ILE A 35 -1.86 4.56 2.57
N THR A 36 -1.82 3.24 2.39
CA THR A 36 -1.86 2.29 3.51
C THR A 36 -0.46 2.08 4.09
N GLY A 37 -0.34 2.04 5.42
CA GLY A 37 0.96 1.81 6.08
C GLY A 37 1.91 2.99 5.93
N ALA A 38 1.37 4.20 6.00
CA ALA A 38 2.09 5.45 5.74
C ALA A 38 2.94 5.97 6.93
N ASN A 39 2.94 5.28 8.08
CA ASN A 39 3.70 5.69 9.27
C ASN A 39 5.11 5.08 9.36
N SER A 40 5.53 4.24 8.41
CA SER A 40 6.87 3.66 8.44
C SER A 40 7.37 3.29 7.03
N GLY A 41 8.68 3.06 6.93
CA GLY A 41 9.34 2.54 5.74
C GLY A 41 9.01 3.34 4.47
N ILE A 42 8.64 2.61 3.41
CA ILE A 42 8.39 3.20 2.08
C ILE A 42 7.17 4.12 2.08
N GLY A 43 6.12 3.77 2.83
CA GLY A 43 4.93 4.61 2.96
C GLY A 43 5.23 5.96 3.60
N TYR A 44 6.06 5.98 4.65
CA TYR A 44 6.50 7.21 5.31
C TYR A 44 7.30 8.13 4.37
N GLU A 45 8.28 7.57 3.66
CA GLU A 45 9.07 8.35 2.70
C GLU A 45 8.21 8.89 1.55
N LEU A 46 7.22 8.12 1.08
CA LEU A 46 6.28 8.61 0.08
C LEU A 46 5.46 9.82 0.58
N VAL A 47 4.98 9.79 1.83
CA VAL A 47 4.26 10.94 2.40
C VAL A 47 5.17 12.17 2.49
N LYS A 48 6.43 11.99 2.89
CA LYS A 48 7.42 13.09 2.91
C LYS A 48 7.61 13.72 1.53
N ILE A 49 7.77 12.90 0.51
CA ILE A 49 7.92 13.36 -0.88
C ILE A 49 6.66 14.13 -1.32
N LEU A 50 5.47 13.61 -1.02
CA LEU A 50 4.22 14.26 -1.38
C LEU A 50 3.94 15.52 -0.56
N TYR A 51 4.54 15.70 0.63
CA TYR A 51 4.29 16.85 1.48
C TYR A 51 4.61 18.19 0.79
N SER A 52 5.64 18.22 -0.04
CA SER A 52 6.03 19.43 -0.78
C SER A 52 5.20 19.67 -2.05
N SER A 53 4.25 18.78 -2.39
CA SER A 53 3.54 18.79 -3.68
C SER A 53 2.14 19.41 -3.64
N GLY A 54 1.62 19.76 -2.46
CA GLY A 54 0.27 20.33 -2.31
C GLY A 54 -0.90 19.36 -2.48
N ALA A 55 -0.65 18.04 -2.55
CA ALA A 55 -1.68 17.01 -2.61
C ALA A 55 -2.55 16.95 -1.33
N THR A 56 -3.67 16.23 -1.39
CA THR A 56 -4.33 15.70 -0.19
C THR A 56 -3.91 14.24 0.00
N VAL A 57 -3.43 13.88 1.19
CA VAL A 57 -2.90 12.55 1.48
C VAL A 57 -3.59 11.96 2.71
N TYR A 58 -4.36 10.90 2.48
CA TYR A 58 -4.93 10.05 3.51
C TYR A 58 -3.91 8.98 3.91
N MET A 59 -3.52 8.99 5.18
CA MET A 59 -2.61 8.05 5.80
C MET A 59 -3.42 7.00 6.55
N ALA A 60 -3.59 5.84 5.93
CA ALA A 60 -4.44 4.77 6.46
C ALA A 60 -3.64 3.76 7.29
N GLY A 61 -4.10 3.50 8.53
CA GLY A 61 -3.50 2.48 9.38
C GLY A 61 -4.11 2.39 10.78
N ARG A 62 -3.62 1.44 11.59
CA ARG A 62 -4.24 1.04 12.86
C ARG A 62 -3.85 1.87 14.09
N SER A 63 -2.78 2.66 14.01
CA SER A 63 -2.27 3.42 15.16
C SER A 63 -2.39 4.91 14.90
N GLU A 64 -3.44 5.52 15.44
CA GLU A 64 -3.68 6.96 15.37
C GLU A 64 -2.49 7.74 15.94
N GLY A 65 -2.04 7.39 17.15
CA GLY A 65 -0.92 8.08 17.81
C GLY A 65 0.37 8.08 16.97
N SER A 66 0.72 6.94 16.38
CA SER A 66 1.90 6.84 15.50
C SER A 66 1.72 7.67 14.21
N MET A 67 0.54 7.63 13.59
CA MET A 67 0.23 8.41 12.38
C MET A 67 0.27 9.91 12.65
N LEU A 68 -0.35 10.36 13.74
CA LEU A 68 -0.34 11.77 14.13
C LEU A 68 1.06 12.26 14.47
N SER A 69 1.89 11.46 15.15
CA SER A 69 3.30 11.80 15.41
C SER A 69 4.07 12.00 14.11
N VAL A 70 3.91 11.08 13.14
CA VAL A 70 4.54 11.19 11.82
C VAL A 70 4.08 12.45 11.09
N ILE A 71 2.79 12.78 11.13
CA ILE A 71 2.27 14.01 10.51
C ILE A 71 2.96 15.24 11.10
N GLN A 72 3.12 15.30 12.43
CA GLN A 72 3.82 16.41 13.08
C GLN A 72 5.29 16.48 12.70
N GLU A 73 5.97 15.33 12.68
CA GLU A 73 7.38 15.23 12.28
C GLU A 73 7.60 15.73 10.85
N ILE A 74 6.79 15.26 9.89
CA ILE A 74 6.89 15.67 8.48
C ILE A 74 6.67 17.18 8.34
N LYS A 75 5.74 17.75 9.11
CA LYS A 75 5.49 19.19 9.12
C LYS A 75 6.64 20.00 9.73
N ALA A 76 7.39 19.44 10.67
CA ALA A 76 8.49 20.13 11.37
C ALA A 76 9.82 20.08 10.61
N VAL A 77 10.14 18.96 9.96
CA VAL A 77 11.47 18.71 9.39
C VAL A 77 11.62 19.30 7.97
N ASN A 78 10.52 19.51 7.27
CA ASN A 78 10.56 20.11 5.94
C ASN A 78 10.49 21.64 6.02
N PRO A 79 11.32 22.39 5.27
CA PRO A 79 11.08 23.81 5.06
C PRO A 79 9.64 23.96 4.59
N VAL A 80 8.84 24.79 5.28
CA VAL A 80 7.40 24.89 4.99
C VAL A 80 7.23 25.18 3.50
N PRO A 81 6.74 24.22 2.71
CA PRO A 81 6.55 24.43 1.28
C PRO A 81 5.58 25.59 1.10
N GLN A 82 5.68 26.35 0.02
CA GLN A 82 4.69 27.40 -0.27
C GLN A 82 3.27 26.82 -0.36
N THR A 83 3.15 25.56 -0.78
CA THR A 83 1.90 24.81 -0.88
C THR A 83 2.07 23.41 -0.28
N PRO A 84 1.98 23.24 1.06
CA PRO A 84 2.14 21.95 1.70
C PRO A 84 0.94 21.04 1.40
N ALA A 85 1.16 19.72 1.41
CA ALA A 85 0.08 18.76 1.33
C ALA A 85 -0.82 18.78 2.57
N THR A 86 -2.09 18.46 2.38
CA THR A 86 -3.03 18.21 3.48
C THR A 86 -2.92 16.74 3.89
N LEU A 87 -2.33 16.48 5.06
CA LEU A 87 -2.19 15.13 5.62
C LEU A 87 -3.38 14.82 6.54
N LYS A 88 -4.11 13.74 6.26
CA LYS A 88 -5.28 13.27 7.02
C LYS A 88 -5.04 11.85 7.53
N PHE A 89 -5.39 11.57 8.77
CA PHE A 89 -5.41 10.20 9.29
C PHE A 89 -6.71 9.49 8.88
N LEU A 90 -6.62 8.20 8.54
CA LEU A 90 -7.77 7.32 8.35
C LEU A 90 -7.52 6.03 9.15
N TYR A 91 -8.37 5.76 10.14
CA TYR A 91 -8.23 4.52 10.90
C TYR A 91 -8.55 3.32 10.02
N MET A 92 -7.62 2.37 9.93
CA MET A 92 -7.84 1.11 9.22
C MET A 92 -6.93 0.01 9.74
N ASP A 93 -7.53 -1.09 10.17
CA ASP A 93 -6.82 -2.33 10.50
C ASP A 93 -7.06 -3.36 9.40
N LEU A 94 -6.01 -3.69 8.64
CA LEU A 94 -6.08 -4.65 7.54
C LEU A 94 -6.21 -6.10 8.03
N SER A 95 -6.03 -6.37 9.33
CA SER A 95 -6.33 -7.67 9.92
C SER A 95 -7.82 -7.85 10.29
N ASP A 96 -8.65 -6.83 10.05
CA ASP A 96 -10.10 -6.89 10.22
C ASP A 96 -10.86 -6.30 9.02
N LEU A 97 -11.53 -7.15 8.24
CA LEU A 97 -12.32 -6.74 7.09
C LEU A 97 -13.50 -5.80 7.44
N GLN A 98 -13.99 -5.81 8.69
CA GLN A 98 -14.98 -4.83 9.13
C GLN A 98 -14.38 -3.44 9.30
N SER A 99 -13.16 -3.36 9.84
CA SER A 99 -12.36 -2.13 9.90
C SER A 99 -12.12 -1.55 8.50
N VAL A 100 -11.76 -2.41 7.53
CA VAL A 100 -11.59 -2.01 6.12
C VAL A 100 -12.87 -1.39 5.52
N ARG A 101 -14.04 -2.00 5.78
CA ARG A 101 -15.33 -1.48 5.30
C ARG A 101 -15.66 -0.12 5.92
N LYS A 102 -15.41 0.05 7.21
CA LYS A 102 -15.60 1.32 7.93
C LYS A 102 -14.70 2.41 7.38
N ALA A 103 -13.41 2.11 7.18
CA ALA A 103 -12.44 3.04 6.60
C ALA A 103 -12.86 3.50 5.19
N ALA A 104 -13.35 2.58 4.36
CA ALA A 104 -13.87 2.93 3.04
C ALA A 104 -15.08 3.86 3.15
N ALA A 105 -16.07 3.52 3.98
CA ALA A 105 -17.25 4.36 4.18
C ALA A 105 -16.90 5.76 4.73
N GLU A 106 -15.95 5.85 5.65
CA GLU A 106 -15.46 7.12 6.19
C GLU A 106 -14.79 7.98 5.12
N PHE A 107 -13.94 7.37 4.27
CA PHE A 107 -13.33 8.08 3.14
C PHE A 107 -14.41 8.57 2.15
N GLN A 108 -15.38 7.72 1.82
CA GLN A 108 -16.47 8.03 0.89
C GLN A 108 -17.38 9.16 1.37
N ALA A 109 -17.54 9.30 2.69
CA ALA A 109 -18.30 10.40 3.29
C ALA A 109 -17.58 11.75 3.14
N GLN A 110 -16.26 11.75 2.96
CA GLN A 110 -15.43 12.95 2.88
C GLN A 110 -15.06 13.32 1.44
N GLU A 111 -14.82 12.34 0.57
CA GLU A 111 -14.23 12.55 -0.75
C GLU A 111 -15.07 11.90 -1.85
N GLN A 112 -15.35 12.66 -2.90
CA GLN A 112 -16.12 12.18 -4.06
C GLN A 112 -15.25 11.45 -5.09
N LYS A 113 -13.93 11.58 -4.99
CA LYS A 113 -12.96 11.00 -5.92
C LYS A 113 -11.71 10.51 -5.21
N LEU A 114 -10.96 9.62 -5.87
CA LEU A 114 -9.65 9.16 -5.43
C LEU A 114 -8.72 9.06 -6.64
N ASP A 115 -7.64 9.84 -6.65
CA ASP A 115 -6.72 9.85 -7.79
C ASP A 115 -5.70 8.71 -7.68
N VAL A 116 -5.15 8.43 -6.49
CA VAL A 116 -4.17 7.37 -6.30
C VAL A 116 -4.43 6.56 -5.04
N LEU A 117 -4.72 5.27 -5.21
CA LEU A 117 -4.70 4.30 -4.11
C LEU A 117 -3.35 3.60 -4.07
N TRP A 118 -2.70 3.62 -2.91
CA TRP A 118 -1.37 3.05 -2.70
C TRP A 118 -1.44 1.94 -1.63
N ASN A 119 -1.61 0.71 -2.10
CA ASN A 119 -1.63 -0.51 -1.28
C ASN A 119 -0.19 -0.90 -0.88
N ASN A 120 0.38 -0.15 0.07
CA ASN A 120 1.74 -0.35 0.59
C ASN A 120 1.80 -1.19 1.87
N ALA A 121 0.79 -1.11 2.74
CA ALA A 121 0.81 -1.82 4.02
C ALA A 121 0.98 -3.33 3.81
N GLY A 122 1.78 -3.94 4.67
CA GLY A 122 1.88 -5.38 4.74
C GLY A 122 2.60 -5.84 6.01
N VAL A 123 2.32 -7.07 6.40
CA VAL A 123 3.01 -7.81 7.46
C VAL A 123 3.91 -8.86 6.84
N GLY A 124 5.04 -9.13 7.47
CA GLY A 124 5.97 -10.19 7.09
C GLY A 124 6.63 -10.76 8.33
N GLY A 125 6.96 -12.06 8.28
CA GLY A 125 7.61 -12.76 9.40
C GLY A 125 6.69 -13.02 10.60
N ALA A 126 5.37 -13.02 10.40
CA ALA A 126 4.45 -13.39 11.46
C ALA A 126 4.58 -14.89 11.79
N PRO A 127 4.44 -15.30 13.06
CA PRO A 127 4.49 -16.70 13.45
C PRO A 127 3.43 -17.55 12.73
N GLU A 128 3.75 -18.82 12.49
CA GLU A 128 2.78 -19.80 11.97
C GLU A 128 1.53 -19.88 12.87
N GLY A 129 0.36 -20.04 12.26
CA GLY A 129 -0.93 -20.07 12.95
C GLY A 129 -1.51 -18.69 13.29
N THR A 130 -0.77 -17.61 13.09
CA THR A 130 -1.31 -16.24 13.23
C THR A 130 -2.41 -16.02 12.20
N SER A 131 -3.57 -15.53 12.65
CA SER A 131 -4.76 -15.34 11.81
C SER A 131 -5.37 -13.95 11.97
N THR A 132 -6.05 -13.49 10.93
CA THR A 132 -6.89 -12.28 10.95
C THR A 132 -8.16 -12.49 11.79
N MET A 133 -8.91 -11.40 12.02
CA MET A 133 -10.20 -11.46 12.71
C MET A 133 -11.24 -12.36 12.00
N GLN A 134 -11.06 -12.59 10.70
CA GLN A 134 -11.91 -13.47 9.90
C GLN A 134 -11.36 -14.90 9.78
N GLY A 135 -10.30 -15.24 10.54
CA GLY A 135 -9.71 -16.59 10.52
C GLY A 135 -8.85 -16.88 9.29
N LEU A 136 -8.56 -15.88 8.46
CA LEU A 136 -7.64 -16.01 7.32
C LEU A 136 -6.19 -16.03 7.82
N GLU A 137 -5.32 -16.79 7.16
CA GLU A 137 -3.87 -16.72 7.37
C GLU A 137 -3.41 -15.25 7.30
N CYS A 138 -2.61 -14.83 8.28
CA CYS A 138 -2.36 -13.41 8.52
C CYS A 138 -1.74 -12.65 7.35
N HIS A 139 -0.81 -13.25 6.58
CA HIS A 139 -0.18 -12.61 5.44
C HIS A 139 -1.17 -12.51 4.27
N ILE A 140 -1.88 -13.60 3.95
CA ILE A 140 -2.92 -13.60 2.90
C ILE A 140 -4.03 -12.59 3.22
N GLY A 141 -4.53 -12.62 4.45
CA GLY A 141 -5.60 -11.73 4.90
C GLY A 141 -5.20 -10.26 4.85
N THR A 142 -4.04 -9.92 5.43
CA THR A 142 -3.58 -8.54 5.59
C THR A 142 -2.98 -7.94 4.32
N ASN A 143 -2.18 -8.71 3.58
CA ASN A 143 -1.41 -8.17 2.45
C ASN A 143 -2.19 -8.20 1.15
N CYS A 144 -3.11 -9.15 0.98
CA CYS A 144 -3.79 -9.43 -0.29
C CYS A 144 -5.31 -9.23 -0.20
N ILE A 145 -6.01 -9.95 0.69
CA ILE A 145 -7.48 -9.94 0.74
C ILE A 145 -8.03 -8.59 1.21
N ALA A 146 -7.48 -8.03 2.29
CA ALA A 146 -7.94 -6.75 2.82
C ALA A 146 -7.71 -5.58 1.85
N PRO A 147 -6.53 -5.41 1.22
CA PRO A 147 -6.34 -4.37 0.20
C PRO A 147 -7.18 -4.58 -1.06
N LEU A 148 -7.47 -5.84 -1.45
CA LEU A 148 -8.39 -6.14 -2.56
C LEU A 148 -9.80 -5.67 -2.25
N LEU A 149 -10.32 -6.03 -1.07
CA LEU A 149 -11.62 -5.56 -0.60
C LEU A 149 -11.67 -4.02 -0.57
N PHE A 150 -10.64 -3.39 -0.01
CA PHE A 150 -10.57 -1.94 0.08
C PHE A 150 -10.57 -1.27 -1.30
N THR A 151 -9.79 -1.79 -2.23
CA THR A 151 -9.75 -1.33 -3.62
C THR A 151 -11.12 -1.46 -4.29
N GLN A 152 -11.79 -2.60 -4.12
CA GLN A 152 -13.14 -2.83 -4.67
C GLN A 152 -14.16 -1.84 -4.12
N LEU A 153 -14.12 -1.55 -2.83
CA LEU A 153 -15.02 -0.59 -2.19
C LEU A 153 -14.80 0.84 -2.70
N LEU A 154 -13.56 1.20 -3.07
CA LEU A 154 -13.19 2.53 -3.55
C LEU A 154 -13.25 2.70 -5.08
N LEU A 155 -13.68 1.67 -5.82
CA LEU A 155 -13.86 1.74 -7.27
C LEU A 155 -14.75 2.91 -7.71
N PRO A 156 -15.86 3.27 -7.03
CA PRO A 156 -16.66 4.43 -7.42
C PRO A 156 -15.86 5.74 -7.44
N GLN A 157 -15.05 5.99 -6.41
CA GLN A 157 -14.22 7.20 -6.28
C GLN A 157 -13.07 7.21 -7.28
N LEU A 158 -12.44 6.06 -7.52
CA LEU A 158 -11.41 5.90 -8.55
C LEU A 158 -11.99 6.16 -9.95
N ARG A 159 -13.18 5.64 -10.24
CA ARG A 159 -13.87 5.86 -11.52
C ARG A 159 -14.28 7.32 -11.68
N ALA A 160 -14.78 7.96 -10.62
CA ALA A 160 -15.12 9.39 -10.63
C ALA A 160 -13.89 10.25 -10.95
N ALA A 161 -12.73 9.96 -10.34
CA ALA A 161 -11.49 10.65 -10.67
C ALA A 161 -11.09 10.45 -12.15
N ALA A 162 -11.32 9.26 -12.70
CA ALA A 162 -10.88 8.90 -14.05
C ALA A 162 -11.73 9.52 -15.17
N GLN A 163 -12.93 10.04 -14.90
CA GLN A 163 -13.82 10.60 -15.93
C GLN A 163 -13.20 11.78 -16.68
N ASP A 164 -12.57 12.70 -15.94
CA ASP A 164 -12.01 13.94 -16.50
C ASP A 164 -10.47 13.99 -16.43
N ALA A 165 -9.84 12.92 -15.94
CA ALA A 165 -8.40 12.88 -15.74
C ALA A 165 -7.65 12.47 -17.01
N THR A 166 -6.47 13.05 -17.21
CA THR A 166 -5.52 12.59 -18.23
C THR A 166 -5.25 11.10 -18.08
N GLN A 167 -5.27 10.36 -19.19
CA GLN A 167 -5.06 8.91 -19.18
C GLN A 167 -3.79 8.54 -18.41
N GLY A 168 -3.93 7.58 -17.50
CA GLY A 168 -2.83 7.06 -16.71
C GLY A 168 -2.41 7.92 -15.51
N THR A 169 -3.17 8.94 -15.10
CA THR A 169 -2.92 9.66 -13.84
C THR A 169 -3.65 9.06 -12.65
N VAL A 170 -4.83 8.45 -12.87
CA VAL A 170 -5.57 7.70 -11.83
C VAL A 170 -5.03 6.29 -11.74
N ARG A 171 -4.60 5.86 -10.55
CA ARG A 171 -3.86 4.60 -10.38
C ARG A 171 -4.22 3.87 -9.09
N VAL A 172 -4.19 2.55 -9.15
CA VAL A 172 -4.06 1.68 -7.98
C VAL A 172 -2.67 1.04 -8.04
N ILE A 173 -1.88 1.22 -6.99
CA ILE A 173 -0.49 0.77 -6.90
C ILE A 173 -0.40 -0.31 -5.83
N TRP A 174 0.20 -1.44 -6.19
CA TRP A 174 0.33 -2.63 -5.35
C TRP A 174 1.79 -2.87 -4.99
N PHE A 175 2.08 -2.98 -3.70
CA PHE A 175 3.43 -3.31 -3.24
C PHE A 175 3.62 -4.82 -3.12
N SER A 176 4.56 -5.30 -3.92
CA SER A 176 4.91 -6.71 -4.03
C SER A 176 6.27 -7.00 -3.37
N SER A 177 6.95 -8.09 -3.75
CA SER A 177 8.28 -8.43 -3.22
C SER A 177 9.08 -9.32 -4.16
N ALA A 178 10.40 -9.11 -4.20
CA ALA A 178 11.39 -10.00 -4.82
C ALA A 178 11.29 -11.46 -4.32
N MET A 179 10.70 -11.68 -3.14
CA MET A 179 10.51 -13.02 -2.59
C MET A 179 9.60 -13.90 -3.46
N ILE A 180 8.83 -13.32 -4.37
CA ILE A 180 8.01 -14.07 -5.32
C ILE A 180 8.88 -14.95 -6.23
N ASP A 181 10.01 -14.42 -6.68
CA ASP A 181 10.92 -15.13 -7.59
C ASP A 181 11.63 -16.32 -6.92
N THR A 182 11.62 -16.37 -5.58
CA THR A 182 12.44 -17.31 -4.80
C THR A 182 11.63 -18.25 -3.92
N HIS A 183 10.44 -17.84 -3.44
CA HIS A 183 9.69 -18.56 -2.41
C HIS A 183 8.19 -18.74 -2.72
N SER A 184 7.66 -18.17 -3.81
CA SER A 184 6.27 -18.41 -4.19
C SER A 184 6.09 -19.79 -4.85
N PRO A 185 4.91 -20.42 -4.69
CA PRO A 185 4.60 -21.67 -5.36
C PRO A 185 4.75 -21.57 -6.89
N LYS A 186 5.12 -22.68 -7.54
CA LYS A 186 5.12 -22.73 -9.02
C LYS A 186 3.69 -22.54 -9.51
N GLY A 187 3.49 -21.54 -10.39
CA GLY A 187 2.15 -21.13 -10.84
C GLY A 187 1.56 -19.95 -10.05
N GLY A 188 2.28 -19.42 -9.05
CA GLY A 188 1.87 -18.24 -8.30
C GLY A 188 0.99 -18.62 -7.10
N ILE A 189 -0.28 -18.21 -7.14
CA ILE A 189 -1.22 -18.40 -6.04
C ILE A 189 -1.87 -19.79 -6.16
N ASP A 190 -1.77 -20.59 -5.09
CA ASP A 190 -2.56 -21.81 -4.93
C ASP A 190 -3.80 -21.51 -4.07
N LEU A 191 -4.91 -21.21 -4.74
CA LEU A 191 -6.19 -20.91 -4.10
C LEU A 191 -6.72 -22.09 -3.28
N GLN A 192 -6.51 -23.33 -3.73
CA GLN A 192 -6.99 -24.52 -3.01
C GLN A 192 -6.27 -24.66 -1.67
N THR A 193 -4.96 -24.42 -1.65
CA THR A 193 -4.17 -24.47 -0.42
C THR A 193 -4.54 -23.33 0.53
N ILE A 194 -4.82 -22.13 0.01
CA ILE A 194 -5.30 -20.98 0.80
C ILE A 194 -6.66 -21.29 1.43
N GLU A 195 -7.63 -21.74 0.64
CA GLU A 195 -8.99 -22.05 1.08
C GLU A 195 -9.01 -23.21 2.09
N ALA A 196 -8.12 -24.19 1.92
CA ALA A 196 -7.97 -25.30 2.85
C ALA A 196 -7.28 -24.92 4.17
N GLY A 197 -6.77 -23.68 4.31
CA GLY A 197 -6.03 -23.24 5.49
C GLY A 197 -4.70 -23.98 5.70
N LYS A 198 -4.10 -24.49 4.62
CA LYS A 198 -2.91 -25.37 4.67
C LYS A 198 -1.57 -24.64 4.46
N LEU A 199 -1.57 -23.31 4.52
CA LEU A 199 -0.35 -22.50 4.46
C LEU A 199 0.40 -22.57 5.79
N THR A 200 1.28 -23.56 5.93
CA THR A 200 2.04 -23.82 7.16
C THR A 200 3.45 -23.22 7.17
N ASN A 201 4.01 -22.83 6.02
CA ASN A 201 5.32 -22.20 5.98
C ASN A 201 5.19 -20.66 5.93
N PRO A 202 5.60 -19.91 6.97
CA PRO A 202 5.42 -18.45 7.00
C PRO A 202 6.13 -17.69 5.87
N VAL A 203 7.30 -18.18 5.43
CA VAL A 203 8.05 -17.58 4.32
C VAL A 203 7.30 -17.78 3.01
N SER A 204 6.80 -18.99 2.77
CA SER A 204 5.97 -19.31 1.60
C SER A 204 4.63 -18.58 1.65
N ALA A 205 4.00 -18.44 2.81
CA ALA A 205 2.74 -17.71 3.00
C ALA A 205 2.91 -16.22 2.69
N TYR A 206 3.98 -15.60 3.20
CA TYR A 206 4.34 -14.23 2.85
C TYR A 206 4.56 -14.07 1.34
N ALA A 207 5.39 -14.92 0.72
CA ALA A 207 5.66 -14.84 -0.72
C ALA A 207 4.38 -15.05 -1.55
N THR A 208 3.52 -16.00 -1.16
CA THR A 208 2.21 -16.21 -1.78
C THR A 208 1.33 -14.98 -1.65
N SER A 209 1.29 -14.33 -0.49
CA SER A 209 0.55 -13.07 -0.31
C SER A 209 1.05 -11.96 -1.23
N LYS A 210 2.36 -11.89 -1.48
CA LYS A 210 2.95 -10.90 -2.38
C LYS A 210 2.72 -11.23 -3.85
N ALA A 211 2.63 -12.51 -4.21
CA ALA A 211 2.19 -12.93 -5.54
C ALA A 211 0.70 -12.64 -5.79
N GLY A 212 -0.10 -12.49 -4.73
CA GLY A 212 -1.49 -12.06 -4.81
C GLY A 212 -1.71 -10.56 -4.99
N ASN A 213 -0.69 -9.75 -4.72
CA ASN A 213 -0.70 -8.30 -4.93
C ASN A 213 -0.42 -7.95 -6.39
#